data_AF-A0A973GXZ1-F1
#
_entry.id   AF-A0A973GXZ1-F1
#
_cell.length_a   1.000
_cell.length_b   1.000
_cell.length_c   1.000
_cell.angle_alpha   90.00
_cell.angle_beta   90.00
_cell.angle_gamma   90.00
#
_symmetry.space_group_name_H-M   'P 1'
#
loop_
_entity.id
_entity.type
_entity.pdbx_description
1 polymer ?
#
loop_
_entity_poly.entity_id
_entity_poly.type
_entity_poly.pdbx_seq_one_letter_code
_entity_poly.pdbx_strand_id
1 'polypeptide(L)' 'MGQRAQAAAGCLTAAVGAGAGLACWSVGVRGRFRRFEQAPDWSVLYAELPLMVLGGVAAALAVWAVLRSLRPRR' A
#
# COMPACT_ATOMS: atom_id res chain seq x y z
N MET A 1 -12.06 22.21 -8.49
CA MET A 1 -11.60 20.94 -9.10
C MET A 1 -12.82 20.06 -9.34
N GLY A 2 -13.03 19.57 -10.56
CA GLY A 2 -14.18 18.74 -10.89
C GLY A 2 -14.17 17.40 -10.15
N GLN A 3 -15.35 16.81 -9.94
CA GLN A 3 -15.54 15.52 -9.27
C GLN A 3 -14.64 14.41 -9.86
N ARG A 4 -14.39 14.46 -11.18
CA ARG A 4 -13.49 13.56 -11.91
C ARG A 4 -12.02 13.69 -11.50
N ALA A 5 -11.52 14.93 -11.36
CA ALA A 5 -10.13 15.17 -10.95
C ALA A 5 -9.88 14.66 -9.52
N GLN A 6 -10.89 14.74 -8.67
CA GLN A 6 -10.83 14.23 -7.31
C GLN A 6 -10.88 12.70 -7.24
N ALA A 7 -11.71 12.07 -8.07
CA ALA A 7 -11.71 10.62 -8.22
C ALA A 7 -10.35 10.11 -8.72
N ALA A 8 -9.80 10.76 -9.74
CA ALA A 8 -8.46 10.44 -10.27
C ALA A 8 -7.37 10.59 -9.20
N ALA A 9 -7.40 11.65 -8.39
CA ALA A 9 -6.45 11.85 -7.29
C ALA A 9 -6.57 10.73 -6.23
N GLY A 10 -7.78 10.29 -5.90
CA GLY A 10 -8.00 9.15 -4.99
C GLY A 10 -7.43 7.84 -5.54
N CYS A 11 -7.68 7.54 -6.81
CA CYS A 11 -7.13 6.36 -7.48
C CYS A 11 -5.59 6.38 -7.53
N LEU A 12 -5.00 7.53 -7.86
CA LEU A 12 -3.54 7.69 -7.86
C LEU A 12 -2.95 7.50 -6.46
N THR A 13 -3.60 8.04 -5.43
CA THR A 13 -3.18 7.87 -4.03
C THR A 13 -3.21 6.40 -3.62
N ALA A 14 -4.27 5.67 -4.00
CA ALA A 14 -4.36 4.25 -3.76
C ALA A 14 -3.27 3.46 -4.50
N ALA A 15 -3.01 3.78 -5.78
CA ALA A 15 -1.95 3.14 -6.56
C ALA A 15 -0.55 3.38 -5.96
N VAL A 16 -0.26 4.60 -5.49
CA VAL A 16 0.98 4.93 -4.78
C VAL A 16 1.08 4.15 -3.47
N GLY A 17 0.00 4.07 -2.69
CA GLY A 17 -0.04 3.29 -1.46
C GLY A 17 0.21 1.79 -1.68
N ALA A 18 -0.43 1.20 -2.70
CA ALA A 18 -0.18 -0.18 -3.09
C ALA A 18 1.28 -0.42 -3.49
N GLY A 19 1.85 0.48 -4.31
CA GLY A 19 3.25 0.42 -4.71
C GLY A 19 4.22 0.53 -3.54
N ALA A 20 3.96 1.42 -2.59
CA ALA A 20 4.75 1.57 -1.38
C ALA A 20 4.68 0.33 -0.48
N GLY A 21 3.48 -0.25 -0.31
CA GLY A 21 3.28 -1.51 0.41
C GLY A 21 4.05 -2.67 -0.23
N LEU A 22 4.01 -2.78 -1.55
CA LEU A 22 4.75 -3.80 -2.31
C LEU A 22 6.27 -3.58 -2.23
N ALA A 23 6.74 -2.34 -2.33
CA ALA A 23 8.15 -1.99 -2.16
C ALA A 23 8.64 -2.38 -0.77
N CYS A 24 7.89 -2.05 0.28
CA CYS A 24 8.20 -2.45 1.66
C CYS A 24 8.22 -3.98 1.81
N TRP A 25 7.23 -4.68 1.24
CA TRP A 25 7.22 -6.15 1.23
C TRP A 25 8.40 -6.73 0.44
N SER A 26 8.95 -6.05 -0.55
CA SER A 26 10.12 -6.57 -1.28
C SER A 26 11.44 -6.50 -0.48
N VAL A 27 11.48 -5.74 0.61
CA VAL A 27 12.67 -5.62 1.47
C VAL A 27 12.96 -6.94 2.19
N GLY A 28 14.10 -7.58 1.90
CA GLY A 28 14.45 -8.87 2.50
C GLY A 28 13.79 -10.08 1.83
N VAL A 29 13.20 -9.89 0.64
CA VAL A 29 12.54 -10.96 -0.13
C VAL A 29 13.44 -12.18 -0.36
N ARG A 30 14.75 -11.98 -0.60
CA ARG A 30 15.73 -13.07 -0.77
C ARG A 30 15.82 -13.98 0.47
N GLY A 31 15.75 -13.41 1.68
CA GLY A 31 15.76 -14.19 2.92
C GLY A 31 14.48 -14.98 3.12
N ARG A 32 13.33 -14.39 2.76
CA ARG A 32 12.02 -15.06 2.78
C ARG A 32 11.93 -16.22 1.81
N PHE A 33 12.41 -16.06 0.57
CA PHE A 33 12.48 -17.17 -0.40
C PHE A 33 13.43 -18.28 0.07
N ARG A 34 14.59 -17.94 0.65
CA ARG A 34 15.50 -18.96 1.21
C ARG A 34 14.86 -19.76 2.35
N ARG A 35 14.02 -19.14 3.18
CA ARG A 35 13.23 -19.84 4.21
C ARG A 35 12.14 -20.72 3.59
N PHE A 36 11.53 -20.26 2.50
CA PHE A 36 10.52 -21.01 1.75
C PHE A 36 11.10 -22.30 1.13
N GLU A 37 12.35 -22.24 0.64
CA GLU A 37 13.08 -23.43 0.14
C GLU A 37 13.35 -24.45 1.24
N GLN A 38 13.53 -24.01 2.49
CA GLN A 38 13.77 -24.88 3.64
C GLN A 38 12.47 -25.48 4.20
N ALA A 39 11.38 -24.72 4.18
CA ALA A 39 10.04 -25.17 4.53
C ALA A 39 9.00 -24.30 3.80
N PRO A 40 8.03 -24.87 3.06
CA PRO A 40 7.04 -24.10 2.33
C PRO A 40 6.14 -23.29 3.30
N ASP A 41 6.34 -21.97 3.37
CA ASP A 41 5.53 -21.07 4.18
C ASP A 41 4.67 -20.16 3.28
N TRP A 42 3.51 -20.68 2.90
CA TRP A 42 2.54 -20.02 2.03
C TRP A 42 1.99 -18.71 2.61
N SER A 43 2.14 -18.48 3.91
CA SER A 43 1.70 -17.25 4.59
C SER A 43 2.42 -16.01 4.06
N VAL A 44 3.66 -16.15 3.62
CA VAL A 44 4.47 -15.05 3.08
C VAL A 44 3.86 -14.47 1.81
N LEU A 45 3.29 -15.34 0.96
CA LEU A 45 2.69 -14.96 -0.30
C LEU A 45 1.21 -14.58 -0.16
N TYR A 46 0.45 -15.33 0.65
CA TYR A 46 -1.01 -15.15 0.73
C TYR A 46 -1.48 -14.27 1.89
N ALA A 47 -0.65 -14.08 2.93
CA ALA A 47 -1.00 -13.21 4.05
C ALA A 47 -0.14 -11.94 4.06
N GLU A 48 1.20 -12.05 4.07
CA GLU A 48 2.06 -10.86 4.21
C GLU A 48 1.98 -9.93 3.00
N LEU A 49 1.99 -10.46 1.78
CA LEU A 49 1.98 -9.66 0.56
C LEU A 49 0.66 -8.87 0.43
N PRO A 50 -0.53 -9.50 0.53
CA PRO A 50 -1.79 -8.76 0.49
C PRO A 50 -1.91 -7.78 1.66
N LEU A 51 -1.46 -8.16 2.86
CA LEU A 51 -1.54 -7.29 4.03
C LEU A 51 -0.67 -6.05 3.88
N MET A 52 0.53 -6.17 3.31
CA MET A 52 1.41 -5.02 3.05
C MET A 52 0.86 -4.12 1.94
N VAL A 53 0.30 -4.70 0.87
CA VAL A 53 -0.32 -3.93 -0.21
C VAL A 53 -1.56 -3.18 0.31
N LEU A 54 -2.49 -3.87 0.97
CA LEU A 54 -3.69 -3.25 1.53
C LEU A 54 -3.36 -2.26 2.63
N GLY A 55 -2.38 -2.57 3.48
CA GLY A 55 -1.85 -1.66 4.50
C GLY A 55 -1.27 -0.39 3.89
N GLY A 56 -0.49 -0.51 2.81
CA GLY A 56 0.04 0.62 2.06
C GLY A 56 -1.04 1.50 1.44
N VAL A 57 -2.07 0.90 0.82
CA VAL A 57 -3.25 1.63 0.30
C VAL A 57 -3.96 2.37 1.42
N ALA A 58 -4.28 1.68 2.51
CA ALA A 58 -5.00 2.25 3.65
C ALA A 58 -4.22 3.42 4.28
N ALA A 59 -2.91 3.26 4.47
CA ALA A 59 -2.04 4.30 5.00
C ALA A 59 -2.00 5.53 4.09
N ALA A 60 -1.82 5.34 2.77
CA ALA A 60 -1.79 6.44 1.81
C ALA A 60 -3.12 7.21 1.77
N LEU A 61 -4.26 6.50 1.78
CA LEU A 61 -5.58 7.11 1.83
C LEU A 61 -5.85 7.82 3.16
N ALA A 62 -5.40 7.26 4.29
CA ALA A 62 -5.51 7.90 5.60
C ALA A 62 -4.72 9.21 5.63
N VAL A 63 -3.47 9.21 5.17
CA VAL A 63 -2.65 10.43 5.05
C VAL A 63 -3.33 11.45 4.14
N TRP A 64 -3.84 11.04 2.99
CA TRP A 64 -4.55 11.94 2.09
C TRP A 64 -5.83 12.52 2.70
N ALA A 65 -6.62 11.70 3.40
CA ALA A 65 -7.82 12.15 4.11
C ALA A 65 -7.48 13.16 5.21
N VAL A 66 -6.43 12.90 5.99
CA VAL A 66 -5.94 13.83 7.01
C VAL A 66 -5.49 15.14 6.38
N LEU A 67 -4.62 15.12 5.37
CA LEU A 67 -4.17 16.33 4.66
C LEU A 67 -5.34 17.13 4.08
N ARG A 68 -6.37 16.44 3.60
CA ARG A 68 -7.58 17.07 3.07
C ARG A 68 -8.45 17.68 4.18
N SER A 69 -8.53 17.05 5.34
CA SER A 69 -9.26 17.57 6.50
C SER A 69 -8.60 18.81 7.11
N LEU A 70 -7.27 18.90 7.02
CA LEU A 70 -6.47 20.02 7.52
C LEU A 70 -6.45 21.22 6.56
N ARG A 71 -6.89 21.05 5.31
CA ARG A 71 -6.90 22.13 4.31
C ARG A 71 -8.06 23.09 4.65
N PRO A 72 -7.80 24.34 5.07
CA PRO A 72 -8.86 25.28 5.39
C PRO A 72 -9.69 25.53 4.12
N ARG A 73 -11.01 25.50 4.24
CA ARG A 73 -11.93 26.00 3.20
C ARG A 73 -11.74 27.52 3.13
N ARG A 74 -10.76 27.99 2.37
CA ARG A 74 -10.67 29.38 1.91
C ARG A 74 -11.43 29.54 0.60
#